data_AF-A0A924F1K3-F1
#
_entry.id   AF-A0A924F1K3-F1
#
_cell.length_a   1.000
_cell.length_b   1.000
_cell.length_c   1.000
_cell.angle_alpha   90.00
_cell.angle_beta   90.00
_cell.angle_gamma   90.00
#
_symmetry.space_group_name_H-M   'P 1'
#
loop_
_entity.id
_entity.type
_entity.pdbx_description
1 polymer ?
#
loop_
_entity_poly.entity_id
_entity_poly.type
_entity_poly.pdbx_seq_one_letter_code
_entity_poly.pdbx_strand_id
1 'polypeptide(L)' 'MAGHADVQEMRVAPLAPGVVYGMYRYRGINAGKPSVGISERVFVKTPGGWKISYSASFPDTLPP' A
#
# COMPACT_ATOMS: atom_id res chain seq x y z
N MET A 1 5.81 -7.99 -16.99
CA MET A 1 6.50 -8.34 -15.73
C MET A 1 5.93 -7.45 -14.65
N ALA A 2 5.13 -7.99 -13.73
CA ALA A 2 4.64 -7.21 -12.59
C ALA A 2 5.87 -6.78 -11.77
N GLY A 3 6.09 -5.47 -11.63
CA GLY A 3 7.21 -4.95 -10.84
C GLY A 3 7.10 -5.46 -9.41
N HIS A 4 8.15 -6.10 -8.90
CA HIS A 4 8.26 -6.37 -7.48
C HIS A 4 8.44 -5.04 -6.74
N ALA A 5 7.61 -4.80 -5.74
CA ALA A 5 7.75 -3.69 -4.81
C ALA A 5 8.23 -4.25 -3.48
N ASP A 6 9.38 -3.78 -3.02
CA ASP A 6 9.83 -3.96 -1.65
C ASP A 6 8.94 -3.11 -0.74
N VAL A 7 8.41 -3.72 0.32
CA VAL A 7 7.46 -3.09 1.26
C VAL A 7 8.19 -2.79 2.56
N GLN A 8 8.15 -1.53 2.97
CA GLN A 8 8.79 -1.04 4.19
C GLN A 8 7.78 -0.35 5.08
N GLU A 9 8.01 -0.40 6.39
CA GLU A 9 7.25 0.34 7.39
C GLU A 9 5.72 0.16 7.29
N MET A 10 5.26 -1.07 7.09
CA MET A 10 3.81 -1.32 7.02
C MET A 10 3.14 -0.96 8.34
N ARG A 11 2.24 0.02 8.28
CA ARG A 11 1.39 0.45 9.38
C ARG A 11 -0.06 0.16 9.05
N VAL A 12 -0.81 -0.23 10.07
CA VAL A 12 -2.19 -0.67 9.93
C VAL A 12 -3.02 -0.10 11.07
N ALA A 13 -4.18 0.48 10.76
CA ALA A 13 -5.09 1.06 11.72
C ALA A 13 -6.53 0.59 11.46
N PRO A 14 -7.29 0.18 12.50
CA PRO A 14 -8.70 -0.12 12.35
C PRO A 14 -9.48 1.18 12.06
N LEU A 15 -10.41 1.13 11.10
CA LEU A 15 -11.34 2.25 10.84
C LEU A 15 -12.75 1.95 11.33
N ALA A 16 -13.19 0.71 11.16
CA ALA A 16 -14.50 0.21 11.58
C ALA A 16 -14.48 -1.33 11.68
N PRO A 17 -15.50 -2.00 12.24
CA PRO A 17 -15.58 -3.46 12.23
C PRO A 17 -15.44 -4.02 10.81
N GLY A 18 -14.39 -4.81 10.57
CA GLY A 18 -14.11 -5.39 9.25
C GLY A 18 -13.53 -4.41 8.23
N VAL A 19 -13.13 -3.19 8.62
CA VAL A 19 -12.49 -2.21 7.75
C VAL A 19 -11.17 -1.74 8.36
N VAL A 20 -10.10 -1.84 7.58
CA VAL A 20 -8.74 -1.53 8.03
C VAL A 20 -8.07 -0.63 7.01
N TYR A 21 -7.43 0.42 7.50
CA TYR A 21 -6.52 1.26 6.73
C TYR A 21 -5.10 0.71 6.85
N GLY A 22 -4.39 0.63 5.72
CA GLY A 22 -2.99 0.26 5.66
C GLY A 22 -2.19 1.29 4.88
N MET A 23 -0.99 1.59 5.36
CA MET A 23 -0.03 2.46 4.71
C MET A 23 1.33 1.78 4.76
N TYR A 24 2.06 1.81 3.65
CA TYR A 24 3.44 1.33 3.61
C TYR A 24 4.27 2.16 2.64
N ARG A 25 5.56 2.29 2.93
CA ARG A 25 6.53 2.79 1.96
C ARG A 25 6.92 1.67 1.03
N TYR A 26 7.16 1.99 -0.23
CA TYR A 26 7.63 1.03 -1.20
C TYR A 26 8.83 1.54 -1.98
N ARG A 27 9.69 0.60 -2.37
CA ARG A 27 10.70 0.78 -3.42
C ARG A 27 10.41 -0.22 -4.51
N GLY A 28 10.22 0.24 -5.74
CA GLY A 28 9.85 -0.64 -6.84
C GLY A 28 10.24 -0.09 -8.20
N ILE A 29 10.01 -0.87 -9.24
CA ILE A 29 10.20 -0.44 -10.62
C ILE A 29 8.84 -0.13 -11.24
N ASN A 30 8.63 1.12 -11.65
CA ASN A 30 7.44 1.54 -12.39
C ASN A 30 7.86 2.00 -13.80
N ALA A 31 7.27 1.39 -14.84
CA ALA A 31 7.61 1.65 -16.24
C ALA A 31 9.13 1.62 -16.54
N GLY A 32 9.85 0.68 -15.91
CA GLY A 32 11.31 0.53 -16.09
C GLY A 32 12.17 1.52 -15.29
N LYS A 33 11.58 2.41 -14.50
CA LYS A 33 12.30 3.36 -13.65
C LYS A 33 12.16 3.00 -12.17
N PRO A 34 13.23 3.17 -11.36
CA PRO A 34 13.11 3.14 -9.91
C PRO A 34 12.07 4.15 -9.43
N SER A 35 11.25 3.72 -8.50
CA SER A 35 10.19 4.51 -7.87
C SER A 35 10.20 4.24 -6.38
N VAL A 36 10.07 5.32 -5.61
CA VAL A 36 9.86 5.28 -4.17
C VAL A 36 8.59 6.03 -3.88
N GLY A 37 7.74 5.46 -3.03
CA GLY A 37 6.42 6.02 -2.77
C GLY A 37 5.82 5.51 -1.49
N ILE A 38 4.74 6.16 -1.08
CA ILE A 38 3.84 5.68 -0.05
C ILE A 38 2.63 5.09 -0.76
N SER A 39 2.23 3.88 -0.39
CA SER A 39 0.97 3.30 -0.82
C SER A 39 0.01 3.26 0.36
N GLU A 40 -1.18 3.80 0.12
CA GLU A 40 -2.31 3.78 1.03
C GLU A 40 -3.37 2.81 0.50
N ARG A 41 -3.95 2.01 1.39
CA ARG A 41 -4.94 1.00 1.05
C ARG A 41 -6.03 0.93 2.11
N VAL A 42 -7.25 0.68 1.67
CA VAL A 42 -8.34 0.26 2.55
C VAL A 42 -8.65 -1.20 2.27
N PHE A 43 -8.66 -2.00 3.33
CA PHE A 43 -9.02 -3.40 3.29
C PHE A 43 -10.38 -3.61 3.93
N VAL A 44 -11.23 -4.38 3.25
CA VAL A 44 -12.55 -4.79 3.76
C VAL A 44 -12.58 -6.30 3.95
N LYS A 45 -13.09 -6.74 5.10
CA LYS A 45 -13.27 -8.16 5.41
C LYS A 45 -14.49 -8.68 4.65
N THR A 46 -14.28 -9.70 3.83
CA THR A 46 -15.34 -10.42 3.13
C THR A 46 -15.38 -11.88 3.61
N PRO A 47 -16.44 -12.65 3.31
CA PRO A 47 -16.45 -14.09 3.59
C PRO A 47 -15.28 -14.85 2.94
N GLY A 48 -14.78 -14.37 1.81
CA GLY A 48 -13.63 -14.92 1.09
C GLY A 48 -12.28 -14.33 1.51
N GLY A 49 -12.20 -13.67 2.67
CA GLY A 49 -10.99 -13.01 3.18
C GLY A 49 -10.95 -11.51 2.95
N TRP A 50 -9.80 -10.90 3.21
CA TRP A 50 -9.61 -9.46 3.04
C TRP A 50 -9.44 -9.08 1.56
N LYS A 51 -10.11 -8.01 1.14
CA LYS A 51 -10.01 -7.43 -0.20
C LYS A 51 -9.63 -5.96 -0.10
N ILE A 52 -8.92 -5.46 -1.10
CA ILE A 52 -8.60 -4.03 -1.21
C ILE A 52 -9.81 -3.34 -1.84
N SER A 53 -10.44 -2.42 -1.11
CA SER A 53 -11.54 -1.58 -1.63
C SER A 53 -11.03 -0.25 -2.18
N TYR A 54 -9.89 0.23 -1.68
CA TYR A 54 -9.25 1.46 -2.12
C TYR A 54 -7.74 1.27 -2.18
N SER A 55 -7.11 1.87 -3.19
CA SER A 55 -5.66 1.90 -3.33
C SER A 55 -5.24 3.23 -3.94
N ALA A 56 -4.31 3.92 -3.30
CA ALA A 56 -3.64 5.08 -3.83
C ALA A 56 -2.13 4.99 -3.58
N SER A 57 -1.38 5.69 -4.42
CA SER A 57 0.07 5.79 -4.29
C SER A 57 0.48 7.25 -4.46
N PHE A 58 1.38 7.69 -3.59
CA PHE A 58 1.90 9.04 -3.54
C PHE A 58 3.43 9.01 -3.64
N PRO A 59 4.06 9.99 -4.29
CA PRO A 59 5.51 10.13 -4.25
C PRO A 59 5.98 10.28 -2.80
N ASP A 60 6.99 9.50 -2.40
CA ASP A 60 7.64 9.67 -1.09
C ASP A 60 8.68 10.77 -1.25
N THR A 61 8.21 12.03 -1.20
CA THR A 61 9.06 13.22 -1.31
C THR A 61 9.71 13.61 0.02
N LEU A 62 9.40 12.87 1.10
CA LEU A 62 10.09 13.05 2.37
C LEU A 62 11.52 12.49 2.23
N PRO A 63 12.56 13.27 2.59
CA PRO A 63 13.91 12.73 2.65
C PRO A 63 13.96 11.53 3.62
N PRO A 64 14.86 10.55 3.37
CA PRO A 64 15.00 9.36 4.20
C PRO A 64 15.36 9.69 5.65
#